data_AF-A0A839QN19-F1
#
_entry.id   AF-A0A839QN19-F1
#
_cell.length_a   1.000
_cell.length_b   1.000
_cell.length_c   1.000
_cell.angle_alpha   90.00
_cell.angle_beta   90.00
_cell.angle_gamma   90.00
#
_symmetry.space_group_name_H-M   'P 1'
#
loop_
_entity.id
_entity.type
_entity.pdbx_description
1 polymer ?
#
loop_
_entity_poly.entity_id
_entity_poly.type
_entity_poly.pdbx_seq_one_letter_code
_entity_poly.pdbx_strand_id
1 'polypeptide(L)'
;MAKYLISFPGSAMDVSAEELPAVSDASHAVIQEAKDAGVYDFGGGLDEDAAPVLVAGDGSAAPGAYPQHRELSGGFTVLEVATRPEALGWAA
;
A
#
# COMPACT_ATOMS: atom_id res chain seq x y z
N MET A 1 -6.80 19.51 -1.61
CA MET A 1 -6.33 18.15 -1.90
C MET A 1 -6.05 17.46 -0.58
N ALA A 2 -6.38 16.18 -0.47
CA ALA A 2 -6.14 15.36 0.72
C ALA A 2 -5.43 14.07 0.29
N LYS A 3 -4.60 13.53 1.19
CA LYS A 3 -3.88 12.28 0.97
C LYS A 3 -4.68 11.12 1.55
N TYR A 4 -4.89 10.09 0.73
CA TYR A 4 -5.61 8.89 1.12
C TYR A 4 -4.69 7.69 0.96
N LEU A 5 -4.50 6.95 2.06
CA LEU A 5 -3.81 5.66 2.05
C LEU A 5 -4.84 4.56 1.75
N ILE A 6 -4.55 3.76 0.72
CA ILE A 6 -5.29 2.56 0.37
C ILE A 6 -4.35 1.38 0.64
N SER A 7 -4.73 0.51 1.57
CA SER A 7 -3.96 -0.68 1.96
C SER A 7 -4.48 -1.93 1.25
N PHE A 8 -3.56 -2.78 0.82
CA PHE A 8 -3.81 -4.08 0.22
C PHE A 8 -3.10 -5.14 1.09
N PRO A 9 -3.73 -5.65 2.17
CA PRO A 9 -3.13 -6.63 3.05
C PRO A 9 -2.75 -7.91 2.30
N GLY A 10 -1.61 -8.52 2.61
CA GLY A 10 -1.17 -9.76 1.96
C GLY A 10 -2.19 -10.89 2.15
N SER A 11 -2.87 -10.93 3.30
CA SER A 11 -3.94 -11.90 3.58
C SER A 11 -5.20 -11.72 2.72
N ALA A 12 -5.40 -10.56 2.09
CA ALA A 12 -6.49 -10.32 1.14
C ALA A 12 -6.11 -10.73 -0.30
N MET A 13 -4.83 -11.02 -0.56
CA MET A 13 -4.34 -11.43 -1.87
C MET A 13 -4.58 -12.94 -2.09
N ASP A 14 -5.81 -13.28 -2.48
CA ASP A 14 -6.22 -14.65 -2.84
C ASP A 14 -6.14 -14.83 -4.36
N VAL A 15 -4.91 -15.03 -4.87
CA VAL A 15 -4.62 -15.13 -6.31
C VAL A 15 -3.72 -16.34 -6.54
N SER A 16 -4.04 -17.19 -7.51
CA SER A 16 -3.20 -18.34 -7.84
C SER A 16 -1.88 -17.92 -8.49
N ALA A 17 -0.85 -18.77 -8.41
CA ALA A 17 0.45 -18.48 -9.02
C ALA A 17 0.37 -18.25 -10.55
N GLU A 18 -0.61 -18.86 -11.21
CA GLU A 18 -0.85 -18.69 -12.66
C GLU A 18 -1.48 -17.32 -12.98
N GLU A 19 -2.29 -16.78 -12.06
CA GLU A 19 -2.96 -15.47 -12.20
C GLU A 19 -2.09 -14.30 -11.75
N LEU A 20 -1.09 -14.54 -10.89
CA LEU A 20 -0.19 -13.51 -10.35
C LEU A 20 0.40 -12.58 -11.42
N PRO A 21 0.90 -13.05 -12.59
CA PRO A 21 1.44 -12.15 -13.60
C PRO A 21 0.38 -11.18 -14.15
N ALA A 22 -0.83 -11.67 -14.43
CA ALA A 22 -1.91 -10.85 -14.95
C ALA A 22 -2.40 -9.81 -13.91
N VAL A 23 -2.50 -10.21 -12.65
CA VAL A 23 -2.84 -9.29 -11.54
C VAL A 23 -1.74 -8.23 -11.36
N SER A 24 -0.47 -8.62 -11.51
CA SER A 24 0.65 -7.69 -11.46
C SER A 24 0.57 -6.66 -12.58
N ASP A 25 0.35 -7.09 -13.83
CA ASP A 25 0.23 -6.20 -14.99
C ASP A 25 -0.96 -5.24 -14.83
N ALA A 26 -2.11 -5.74 -14.38
CA ALA A 26 -3.30 -4.92 -14.12
C ALA A 26 -3.03 -3.87 -13.03
N SER A 27 -2.36 -4.26 -11.94
CA SER A 27 -2.01 -3.35 -10.85
C SER A 27 -1.05 -2.25 -11.32
N HIS A 28 -0.07 -2.60 -12.15
CA HIS A 28 0.85 -1.61 -12.74
C HIS A 28 0.13 -0.65 -13.69
N ALA A 29 -0.86 -1.12 -14.45
CA ALA A 29 -1.69 -0.26 -15.31
C ALA A 29 -2.46 0.79 -14.50
N VAL A 30 -3.12 0.39 -13.40
CA VAL A 30 -3.84 1.32 -12.51
C VAL A 30 -2.89 2.37 -11.91
N ILE A 31 -1.68 1.96 -11.50
CA ILE A 31 -0.66 2.92 -11.01
C ILE A 31 -0.22 3.88 -12.12
N GLN A 32 -0.09 3.41 -13.36
CA GLN A 32 0.25 4.28 -14.47
C GLN A 32 -0.87 5.30 -14.76
N GLU A 33 -2.13 4.87 -14.74
CA GLU A 33 -3.29 5.75 -14.88
C GLU A 33 -3.33 6.81 -13.77
N ALA A 34 -3.06 6.43 -12.52
CA ALA A 34 -2.99 7.36 -11.39
C ALA A 34 -1.86 8.40 -11.54
N LYS A 35 -0.71 7.98 -12.09
CA LYS A 35 0.41 8.88 -12.42
C LYS A 35 0.04 9.83 -13.55
N ASP A 36 -0.57 9.34 -14.62
CA ASP A 36 -0.99 10.13 -15.77
C ASP A 36 -2.06 11.16 -15.38
N ALA A 37 -2.95 10.80 -14.44
CA ALA A 37 -3.93 11.70 -13.82
C ALA A 37 -3.31 12.70 -12.82
N GLY A 38 -2.03 12.54 -12.47
CA GLY A 38 -1.33 13.41 -11.52
C GLY A 38 -1.78 13.24 -10.06
N VAL A 39 -2.41 12.12 -9.71
CA VAL A 39 -2.94 11.86 -8.37
C VAL A 39 -2.09 10.88 -7.56
N TYR A 40 -1.14 10.19 -8.19
CA TYR A 40 -0.23 9.26 -7.51
C TYR A 40 0.86 10.00 -6.73
N ASP A 41 0.92 9.80 -5.41
CA ASP A 41 1.99 10.34 -4.54
C ASP A 41 3.12 9.30 -4.40
N PHE A 42 2.85 8.17 -3.74
CA PHE A 42 3.77 7.04 -3.63
C PHE A 42 3.05 5.76 -3.21
N GLY A 43 3.68 4.61 -3.42
CA GLY A 43 3.15 3.31 -3.01
C GLY A 43 4.09 2.16 -3.33
N GLY A 44 3.79 0.98 -2.81
CA GLY A 44 4.57 -0.22 -3.03
C GLY A 44 4.18 -1.38 -2.11
N GLY A 45 4.75 -2.55 -2.39
CA GLY A 45 4.71 -3.70 -1.51
C GLY A 45 5.70 -3.55 -0.35
N LEU A 46 5.34 -4.11 0.80
CA LEU A 46 6.19 -4.31 1.96
C LEU A 46 6.93 -5.64 1.80
N ASP A 47 8.19 -5.66 2.20
CA ASP A 47 8.93 -6.90 2.35
C ASP A 47 8.45 -7.61 3.62
N GLU A 48 7.66 -8.67 3.45
CA GLU A 48 7.10 -9.43 4.57
C GLU A 48 8.11 -10.34 5.28
N ASP A 49 9.29 -10.58 4.68
CA ASP A 49 10.38 -11.30 5.33
C ASP A 49 11.13 -10.41 6.35
N ALA A 50 10.99 -9.09 6.23
CA ALA A 50 11.58 -8.13 7.13
C ALA A 50 10.70 -7.90 8.38
N ALA A 51 11.21 -8.30 9.55
CA ALA A 51 10.50 -8.06 10.80
C ALA A 51 10.37 -6.56 11.11
N PRO A 52 9.21 -6.08 11.62
CA PRO A 52 9.03 -4.68 11.97
C PRO A 52 9.92 -4.27 13.15
N VAL A 53 10.30 -2.99 13.16
CA VAL A 53 11.15 -2.37 14.18
C VAL A 53 10.50 -1.08 14.68
N LEU A 54 10.46 -0.92 16.00
CA LEU A 54 10.10 0.31 16.68
C LEU A 54 11.32 1.21 16.78
N VAL A 55 11.21 2.45 16.31
CA VAL A 55 12.26 3.47 16.44
C VAL A 55 11.75 4.58 17.37
N ALA A 56 12.45 4.82 18.47
CA ALA A 56 12.12 5.87 19.42
C ALA A 56 12.72 7.22 19.00
N GLY A 57 12.23 8.32 19.60
CA GLY A 57 12.68 9.68 19.28
C GLY A 57 14.14 9.97 19.61
N ASP A 58 14.77 9.15 20.45
CA ASP A 58 16.21 9.18 20.73
C ASP A 58 17.05 8.37 19.72
N GLY A 59 16.40 7.75 18.74
CA GLY A 59 17.02 6.91 17.72
C GLY A 59 17.26 5.45 18.14
N SER A 60 16.87 5.05 19.35
CA SER A 60 16.94 3.64 19.75
C SER A 60 15.94 2.77 18.97
N ALA A 61 16.33 1.53 18.67
CA ALA A 61 15.55 0.58 17.91
C ALA A 61 15.25 -0.67 18.74
N ALA A 62 14.00 -1.15 18.68
CA ALA A 62 13.57 -2.37 19.36
C ALA A 62 12.72 -3.24 18.41
N PRO A 63 12.80 -4.58 18.50
CA PRO A 63 11.95 -5.47 17.70
C PRO A 63 10.46 -5.22 17.94
N GLY A 64 9.67 -5.31 16.88
CA GLY A 64 8.20 -5.27 16.93
C GLY A 64 7.58 -4.07 16.23
N ALA A 65 6.25 -3.99 16.34
CA ALA A 65 5.45 -2.92 15.78
C ALA A 65 4.53 -2.33 16.85
N TYR A 66 4.02 -1.13 16.62
CA TYR A 66 2.91 -0.61 17.40
C TYR A 66 1.69 -1.53 17.25
N PRO A 67 0.84 -1.69 18.29
CA PRO A 67 -0.35 -2.55 18.21
C PRO A 67 -1.23 -2.28 16.98
N GLN A 68 -1.34 -1.02 16.57
CA GLN A 68 -2.12 -0.57 15.41
C GLN A 68 -1.53 -1.01 14.07
N HIS A 69 -0.24 -1.35 14.00
CA HIS A 69 0.48 -1.68 12.78
C HIS A 69 0.93 -3.16 12.75
N ARG A 70 0.50 -3.95 13.74
CA ARG A 70 0.91 -5.35 13.88
C ARG A 70 0.54 -6.22 12.67
N GLU A 71 -0.54 -5.86 11.99
CA GLU A 71 -1.11 -6.60 10.86
C GLU A 71 -0.81 -5.93 9.51
N LEU A 72 0.03 -4.89 9.50
CA LEU A 72 0.41 -4.21 8.26
C LEU A 72 1.26 -5.16 7.41
N SER A 73 0.72 -5.58 6.26
CA SER A 73 1.28 -6.57 5.34
C SER A 73 0.87 -6.22 3.90
N GLY A 74 1.37 -6.96 2.91
CA GLY A 74 1.09 -6.74 1.50
C GLY A 74 1.66 -5.42 1.00
N GLY A 75 0.80 -4.47 0.64
CA GLY A 75 1.24 -3.18 0.13
C GLY A 75 0.24 -2.06 0.38
N PHE A 76 0.60 -0.87 -0.08
CA PHE A 76 -0.30 0.27 -0.04
C PHE A 76 0.04 1.26 -1.17
N THR A 77 -0.90 2.15 -1.44
CA THR A 77 -0.67 3.35 -2.23
C THR A 77 -1.24 4.57 -1.51
N VAL A 78 -0.60 5.72 -1.71
CA VAL A 78 -1.07 7.02 -1.26
C VAL A 78 -1.40 7.85 -2.50
N LEU A 79 -2.66 8.30 -2.56
CA LEU A 79 -3.16 9.15 -3.62
C LEU A 79 -3.52 10.54 -3.07
N GLU A 80 -3.23 11.57 -3.83
CA GLU A 80 -3.62 12.95 -3.55
C GLU A 80 -4.81 13.34 -4.43
N VAL A 81 -6.01 13.34 -3.84
CA VAL A 81 -7.28 13.61 -4.53
C VAL A 81 -8.14 14.60 -3.75
N ALA A 82 -9.23 15.09 -4.35
CA ALA A 82 -10.06 16.11 -3.72
C ALA A 82 -10.97 15.53 -2.62
N THR A 83 -11.43 14.29 -2.78
CA THR A 83 -12.48 13.71 -1.94
C THR A 83 -12.30 12.22 -1.66
N ARG A 84 -12.92 11.73 -0.59
CA ARG A 84 -12.91 10.30 -0.24
C ARG A 84 -13.61 9.42 -1.31
N PRO A 85 -14.76 9.78 -1.89
CA PRO A 85 -15.36 9.01 -2.97
C PRO A 85 -14.45 8.84 -4.19
N GLU A 86 -13.66 9.86 -4.53
CA GLU A 86 -12.66 9.79 -5.60
C GLU A 86 -11.56 8.77 -5.24
N ALA A 87 -11.04 8.80 -4.02
CA ALA A 87 -10.08 7.80 -3.54
C ALA A 87 -10.65 6.37 -3.56
N LEU A 88 -11.93 6.20 -3.23
CA LEU A 88 -12.61 4.89 -3.31
C LEU A 88 -12.77 4.42 -4.76
N GLY A 89 -12.94 5.33 -5.72
CA GLY A 89 -12.99 5.00 -7.15
C GLY A 89 -11.67 4.43 -7.65
N TRP A 90 -10.54 4.94 -7.17
CA TRP A 90 -9.22 4.39 -7.47
C TRP A 90 -8.92 3.05 -6.79
N ALA A 91 -9.65 2.73 -5.70
CA ALA A 91 -9.47 1.51 -4.92
C ALA A 91 -10.39 0.35 -5.37
N ALA A 92 -11.23 0.59 -6.39
CA ALA A 92 -12.29 -0.32 -6.84
C ALA A 92 -11.83 -1.26 -7.97
#